data_AF-A0A5E4M1I0-F1
#
_entry.id   AF-A0A5E4M1I0-F1
#
_cell.length_a   1.000
_cell.length_b   1.000
_cell.length_c   1.000
_cell.angle_alpha   90.00
_cell.angle_beta   90.00
_cell.angle_gamma   90.00
#
_symmetry.space_group_name_H-M   'P 1'
#
loop_
_entity.id
_entity.type
_entity.pdbx_description
1 polymer ?
#
loop_
_entity_poly.entity_id
_entity_poly.type
_entity_poly.pdbx_seq_one_letter_code
_entity_poly.pdbx_strand_id
1 'polypeptide(L)'
;MRLETLYFISGVFLILATILGSIECHEKDKEPGAADKLKGTNKNNFLYRENTIAKLRTNKFARLFNKVIGFTPKLKENNPLELYTLVLYDADLIKMAAYKTLIYLFKKSKTDEEKKELIIPIIHSATELVKYYSVVLNCPKIKLTFYEGLSYTRKCFKYYPDEKDGTCFKYKALLLESFFFSHKVEINRIMRKWLVNTYKKAIALMPKDKMLAFLAAKLGCEFKLQTENKNFFMRKIKELYMGPVVENYNCKQELLAIKGGVKDLGTYEGEYYYLLAKALVNEGFYNEAIVALINARNGPVVDAKTRHTNKKVQEYLEKIYLIQHGDL
;
A
#
# COMPACT_ATOMS: atom_id res chain seq x y z
N MET A 1 3.85 -33.57 15.65
CA MET A 1 4.61 -32.37 16.07
C MET A 1 3.86 -31.76 17.25
N ARG A 2 4.44 -31.82 18.46
CA ARG A 2 3.70 -31.61 19.72
C ARG A 2 3.33 -30.14 19.91
N LEU A 3 2.15 -29.88 20.45
CA LEU A 3 1.56 -28.55 20.71
C LEU A 3 2.54 -27.63 21.46
N GLU A 4 3.37 -28.20 22.33
CA GLU A 4 4.42 -27.55 23.13
C GLU A 4 5.49 -26.83 22.27
N THR A 5 5.81 -27.36 21.09
CA THR A 5 6.79 -26.72 20.19
C THR A 5 6.22 -25.45 19.54
N LEU A 6 4.90 -25.40 19.35
CA LEU A 6 4.20 -24.24 18.80
C LEU A 6 4.12 -23.10 19.82
N TYR A 7 3.86 -23.42 21.09
CA TYR A 7 3.84 -22.45 22.19
C TYR A 7 5.23 -21.88 22.49
N PHE A 8 6.28 -22.70 22.38
CA PHE A 8 7.66 -22.24 22.55
C PHE A 8 8.06 -21.26 21.44
N ILE A 9 7.73 -21.56 20.19
CA ILE A 9 8.01 -20.67 19.05
C ILE A 9 7.20 -19.38 19.18
N SER A 10 5.91 -19.44 19.53
CA SER A 10 5.11 -18.23 19.73
C SER A 10 5.60 -17.38 20.90
N GLY A 11 6.07 -18.01 21.99
CA GLY A 11 6.65 -17.31 23.14
C GLY A 11 7.96 -16.60 22.79
N VAL A 12 8.84 -17.23 22.01
CA VAL A 12 10.09 -16.61 21.53
C VAL A 12 9.81 -15.45 20.58
N PHE A 13 8.81 -15.55 19.71
CA PHE A 13 8.40 -14.43 18.85
C PHE A 13 7.76 -13.27 19.65
N LEU A 14 7.01 -13.58 20.71
CA LEU A 14 6.43 -12.57 21.59
C LEU A 14 7.51 -11.83 22.39
N ILE A 15 8.53 -12.55 22.87
CA ILE A 15 9.70 -12.01 23.57
C ILE A 15 10.56 -11.15 22.62
N LEU A 16 10.81 -11.62 21.39
CA LEU A 16 11.52 -10.82 20.39
C LEU A 16 10.74 -9.57 19.97
N ALA A 17 9.42 -9.64 19.85
CA ALA A 17 8.57 -8.50 19.55
C ALA A 17 8.52 -7.48 20.71
N THR A 18 8.53 -7.95 21.96
CA THR A 18 8.57 -7.07 23.15
C THR A 18 9.95 -6.45 23.36
N ILE A 19 11.04 -7.17 23.12
CA ILE A 19 12.41 -6.60 23.19
C ILE A 19 12.62 -5.57 22.07
N LEU A 20 12.19 -5.87 20.84
CA LEU A 20 12.28 -4.90 19.73
C LEU A 20 11.36 -3.69 19.94
N GLY A 21 10.18 -3.88 20.52
CA GLY A 21 9.25 -2.79 20.86
C GLY A 21 9.68 -1.93 22.05
N SER A 22 10.41 -2.47 23.02
CA SER A 22 10.92 -1.71 24.17
C SER A 22 12.22 -0.96 23.86
N ILE A 23 13.04 -1.46 22.95
CA ILE A 23 14.23 -0.73 22.45
C ILE A 23 13.81 0.48 21.58
N GLU A 24 12.68 0.43 20.87
CA GLU A 24 12.15 1.58 20.11
C GLU A 24 11.32 2.57 20.95
N CYS A 25 10.92 2.22 22.18
CA CYS A 25 10.12 3.08 23.05
C CYS A 25 10.90 3.79 24.17
N HIS A 26 12.20 3.50 24.37
CA HIS A 26 12.98 4.15 25.43
C HIS A 26 13.75 5.42 25.00
N GLU A 27 13.62 5.87 23.75
CA GLU A 27 14.31 7.06 23.22
C GLU A 27 13.44 8.33 23.13
N LYS A 28 12.25 8.32 23.73
CA LYS A 28 11.40 9.50 23.85
C LYS A 28 10.94 9.66 25.28
N ASP A 29 11.80 10.30 26.08
CA ASP A 29 11.44 11.26 27.12
C ASP A 29 12.72 11.69 27.85
N LYS A 30 13.44 12.67 27.29
CA LYS A 30 14.33 13.54 28.07
C LYS A 30 14.24 14.97 27.52
N GLU A 31 13.68 15.84 28.35
CA GLU A 31 13.61 17.29 28.20
C GLU A 31 14.99 17.95 27.98
N PRO A 32 15.03 19.16 27.38
CA PRO A 32 16.27 19.83 27.02
C PRO A 32 16.87 20.54 28.24
N GLY A 33 17.81 19.90 28.93
CA GLY A 33 18.47 20.55 30.08
C GLY A 33 19.76 19.92 30.61
N ALA A 34 20.34 18.92 29.95
CA ALA A 34 21.51 18.20 30.49
C ALA A 34 22.60 17.90 29.45
N ALA A 35 22.88 18.85 28.55
CA ALA A 35 23.85 18.67 27.47
C ALA A 35 25.31 19.00 27.82
N ASP A 36 25.66 19.20 29.09
CA ASP A 36 27.03 19.63 29.47
C ASP A 36 27.87 18.65 30.30
N LYS A 37 27.46 17.37 30.43
CA LYS A 37 28.25 16.37 31.18
C LYS A 37 28.57 15.04 30.50
N LEU A 38 28.42 14.92 29.17
CA LEU A 38 28.71 13.66 28.46
C LEU A 38 29.63 13.83 27.23
N LYS A 39 30.68 14.65 27.35
CA LYS A 39 31.76 14.73 26.32
C LYS A 39 32.81 13.62 26.40
N GLY A 40 32.65 12.61 27.27
CA GLY A 40 33.71 11.63 27.58
C GLY A 40 33.62 10.23 26.97
N THR A 41 32.47 9.76 26.46
CA THR A 41 32.24 8.30 26.29
C THR A 41 31.77 7.85 24.90
N ASN A 42 32.02 8.62 23.83
CA ASN A 42 31.35 8.40 22.53
C ASN A 42 32.25 8.04 21.34
N LYS A 43 33.36 7.31 21.55
CA LYS A 43 34.13 6.69 20.44
C LYS A 43 33.96 5.17 20.34
N ASN A 44 33.74 4.46 21.45
CA ASN A 44 33.67 2.99 21.43
C ASN A 44 32.29 2.43 21.06
N ASN A 45 31.20 3.20 21.26
CA ASN A 45 29.85 2.78 20.89
C ASN A 45 29.56 2.90 19.39
N PHE A 46 30.32 3.73 18.65
CA PHE A 46 30.18 3.87 17.20
C PHE A 46 30.78 2.67 16.44
N LEU A 47 31.96 2.19 16.88
CA LEU A 47 32.62 1.00 16.34
C LEU A 47 31.83 -0.30 16.61
N TYR A 48 31.15 -0.41 17.75
CA TYR A 48 30.28 -1.56 18.04
C TYR A 48 29.02 -1.56 17.15
N ARG A 49 28.47 -0.39 16.81
CA ARG A 49 27.30 -0.25 15.93
C ARG A 49 27.59 -0.66 14.48
N GLU A 50 28.74 -0.27 13.92
CA GLU A 50 29.13 -0.67 12.56
C GLU A 50 29.42 -2.17 12.46
N ASN A 51 30.09 -2.76 13.45
CA ASN A 51 30.38 -4.20 13.49
C ASN A 51 29.12 -5.06 13.70
N THR A 52 28.10 -4.54 14.39
CA THR A 52 26.82 -5.24 14.61
C THR A 52 25.95 -5.21 13.35
N ILE A 53 25.95 -4.11 12.60
CA ILE A 53 25.26 -3.99 11.30
C ILE A 53 25.97 -4.83 10.22
N ALA A 54 27.30 -4.89 10.23
CA ALA A 54 28.08 -5.77 9.36
C ALA A 54 27.83 -7.26 9.65
N LYS A 55 27.74 -7.66 10.94
CA LYS A 55 27.35 -9.02 11.35
C LYS A 55 25.89 -9.37 11.03
N LEU A 56 24.99 -8.39 11.05
CA LEU A 56 23.59 -8.59 10.63
C LEU A 56 23.49 -8.91 9.13
N ARG A 57 24.37 -8.37 8.27
CA ARG A 57 24.40 -8.68 6.82
C ARG A 57 24.89 -10.10 6.49
N THR A 58 25.69 -10.72 7.35
CA THR A 58 26.32 -12.03 7.08
C THR A 58 25.55 -13.21 7.66
N ASN A 59 24.55 -12.96 8.51
CA ASN A 59 23.80 -13.98 9.22
C ASN A 59 22.82 -14.75 8.30
N LYS A 60 22.54 -16.03 8.60
CA LYS A 60 21.67 -16.91 7.78
C LYS A 60 20.29 -16.28 7.54
N PHE A 61 19.78 -15.50 8.49
CA PHE A 61 18.51 -14.76 8.38
C PHE A 61 18.56 -13.65 7.34
N ALA A 62 19.64 -12.87 7.25
CA ALA A 62 19.82 -11.85 6.23
C ALA A 62 20.11 -12.45 4.84
N ARG A 63 20.75 -13.63 4.77
CA ARG A 63 20.82 -14.41 3.52
C ARG A 63 19.45 -14.88 3.08
N LEU A 64 18.58 -15.34 4.00
CA LEU A 64 17.20 -15.69 3.68
C LEU A 64 16.41 -14.45 3.24
N PHE A 65 16.57 -13.32 3.94
CA PHE A 65 15.93 -12.05 3.62
C PHE A 65 16.36 -11.53 2.23
N ASN A 66 17.66 -11.57 1.91
CA ASN A 66 18.19 -11.19 0.59
C ASN A 66 17.82 -12.19 -0.50
N LYS A 67 17.75 -13.49 -0.19
CA LYS A 67 17.33 -14.55 -1.13
C LYS A 67 15.85 -14.47 -1.48
N VAL A 68 15.01 -13.97 -0.56
CA VAL A 68 13.57 -13.73 -0.77
C VAL A 68 13.30 -12.40 -1.49
N ILE A 69 14.20 -11.43 -1.40
CA ILE A 69 14.05 -10.09 -2.00
C ILE A 69 14.57 -10.03 -3.45
N GLY A 70 15.44 -10.95 -3.85
CA GLY A 70 16.18 -10.83 -5.11
C GLY A 70 17.21 -9.69 -5.03
N PHE A 71 18.28 -9.80 -5.78
CA PHE A 71 19.23 -8.70 -5.93
C PHE A 71 18.49 -7.54 -6.61
N THR A 72 18.25 -6.44 -5.89
CA THR A 72 17.67 -5.24 -6.50
C THR A 72 18.76 -4.59 -7.36
N PRO A 73 18.58 -4.44 -8.68
CA PRO A 73 19.60 -3.88 -9.55
C PRO A 73 19.94 -2.44 -9.13
N LYS A 74 21.19 -2.02 -9.36
CA LYS A 74 21.54 -0.60 -9.27
C LYS A 74 20.99 0.10 -10.51
N LEU A 75 20.09 1.06 -10.33
CA LEU A 75 19.69 1.95 -11.41
C LEU A 75 20.73 3.06 -11.58
N LYS A 76 21.02 3.40 -12.83
CA LYS A 76 21.82 4.58 -13.17
C LYS A 76 20.97 5.85 -13.30
N GLU A 77 19.64 5.69 -13.27
CA GLU A 77 18.68 6.78 -13.40
C GLU A 77 18.65 7.65 -12.15
N ASN A 78 18.66 8.97 -12.32
CA ASN A 78 18.65 9.96 -11.24
C ASN A 78 17.55 11.03 -11.40
N ASN A 79 16.86 11.06 -12.53
CA ASN A 79 15.73 11.95 -12.77
C ASN A 79 14.51 11.50 -11.94
N PRO A 80 13.95 12.35 -11.07
CA PRO A 80 12.80 12.01 -10.23
C PRO A 80 11.57 11.52 -11.00
N LEU A 81 11.28 12.12 -12.16
CA LEU A 81 10.11 11.81 -12.99
C LEU A 81 10.27 10.47 -13.71
N GLU A 82 11.48 10.17 -14.19
CA GLU A 82 11.78 8.88 -14.82
C GLU A 82 11.78 7.76 -13.78
N LEU A 83 12.41 7.98 -12.62
CA LEU A 83 12.33 7.05 -11.49
C LEU A 83 10.88 6.78 -11.07
N TYR A 84 10.05 7.82 -11.05
CA TYR A 84 8.63 7.69 -10.76
C TYR A 84 7.89 6.84 -11.81
N THR A 85 8.16 7.08 -13.09
CA THR A 85 7.62 6.28 -14.21
C THR A 85 8.01 4.81 -14.09
N LEU A 86 9.28 4.52 -13.76
CA LEU A 86 9.77 3.16 -13.54
C LEU A 86 9.03 2.45 -12.40
N VAL A 87 8.68 3.16 -11.32
CA VAL A 87 7.90 2.56 -10.22
C VAL A 87 6.48 2.22 -10.64
N LEU A 88 5.87 3.00 -11.53
CA LEU A 88 4.49 2.75 -11.96
C LEU A 88 4.41 1.61 -12.97
N TYR A 89 5.31 1.57 -13.96
CA TYR A 89 5.07 0.79 -15.18
C TYR A 89 6.07 -0.35 -15.43
N ASP A 90 7.14 -0.48 -14.63
CA ASP A 90 8.18 -1.47 -14.89
C ASP A 90 8.07 -2.75 -14.05
N ALA A 91 8.98 -3.70 -14.20
CA ALA A 91 9.02 -4.95 -13.45
C ALA A 91 9.34 -4.73 -11.96
N ASP A 92 8.91 -5.68 -11.11
CA ASP A 92 8.98 -5.59 -9.64
C ASP A 92 10.37 -5.19 -9.10
N LEU A 93 11.45 -5.75 -9.66
CA LEU A 93 12.83 -5.46 -9.24
C LEU A 93 13.25 -4.03 -9.59
N ILE A 94 12.79 -3.51 -10.73
CA ILE A 94 13.06 -2.14 -11.17
C ILE A 94 12.27 -1.15 -10.31
N LYS A 95 11.01 -1.45 -9.99
CA LYS A 95 10.20 -0.66 -9.03
C LYS A 95 10.89 -0.52 -7.67
N MET A 96 11.39 -1.64 -7.13
CA MET A 96 12.13 -1.63 -5.87
C MET A 96 13.44 -0.82 -5.95
N ALA A 97 14.14 -0.91 -7.08
CA ALA A 97 15.37 -0.16 -7.30
C ALA A 97 15.09 1.34 -7.36
N ALA A 98 14.07 1.74 -8.13
CA ALA A 98 13.71 3.14 -8.32
C ALA A 98 13.26 3.80 -7.01
N TYR A 99 12.46 3.09 -6.20
CA TYR A 99 12.11 3.55 -4.85
C TYR A 99 13.33 3.80 -3.96
N LYS A 100 14.30 2.88 -3.95
CA LYS A 100 15.54 3.04 -3.18
C LYS A 100 16.37 4.22 -3.68
N THR A 101 16.44 4.43 -5.00
CA THR A 101 17.13 5.57 -5.59
C THR A 101 16.44 6.89 -5.22
N LEU A 102 15.11 6.97 -5.28
CA LEU A 102 14.36 8.15 -4.85
C LEU A 102 14.66 8.53 -3.39
N ILE A 103 14.65 7.54 -2.48
CA ILE A 103 15.02 7.76 -1.06
C ILE A 103 16.46 8.24 -0.92
N TYR A 104 17.39 7.65 -1.69
CA TYR A 104 18.79 8.03 -1.68
C TYR A 104 18.99 9.47 -2.14
N LEU A 105 18.35 9.86 -3.25
CA LEU A 105 18.37 11.22 -3.76
C LEU A 105 17.81 12.18 -2.72
N PHE A 106 16.66 11.88 -2.10
CA PHE A 106 16.05 12.73 -1.09
C PHE A 106 16.97 12.98 0.11
N LYS A 107 17.74 11.97 0.52
CA LYS A 107 18.73 12.09 1.62
C LYS A 107 19.95 12.92 1.22
N LYS A 108 20.30 12.94 -0.07
CA LYS A 108 21.42 13.71 -0.61
C LYS A 108 21.05 15.15 -0.97
N SER A 109 19.78 15.41 -1.27
CA SER A 109 19.27 16.72 -1.61
C SER A 109 19.59 17.74 -0.52
N LYS A 110 20.13 18.89 -0.94
CA LYS A 110 20.57 19.94 -0.02
C LYS A 110 19.50 21.02 0.12
N THR A 111 18.72 21.27 -0.92
CA THR A 111 17.68 22.30 -0.94
C THR A 111 16.32 21.71 -0.57
N ASP A 112 15.39 22.58 -0.19
CA ASP A 112 14.02 22.17 0.11
C ASP A 112 13.22 21.95 -1.19
N GLU A 113 13.56 22.67 -2.27
CA GLU A 113 13.01 22.51 -3.62
C GLU A 113 13.29 21.11 -4.19
N GLU A 114 14.53 20.63 -4.13
CA GLU A 114 14.88 19.27 -4.56
C GLU A 114 14.11 18.20 -3.76
N LYS A 115 13.91 18.44 -2.45
CA LYS A 115 13.15 17.52 -1.59
C LYS A 115 11.66 17.54 -1.91
N LYS A 116 11.10 18.70 -2.29
CA LYS A 116 9.71 18.85 -2.74
C LYS A 116 9.43 18.04 -3.99
N GLU A 117 10.35 18.05 -4.95
CA GLU A 117 10.22 17.27 -6.20
C GLU A 117 10.22 15.76 -5.95
N LEU A 118 10.96 15.30 -4.94
CA LEU A 118 11.12 13.88 -4.65
C LEU A 118 10.02 13.29 -3.74
N ILE A 119 9.38 14.11 -2.91
CA ILE A 119 8.56 13.57 -1.82
C ILE A 119 7.28 12.88 -2.30
N ILE A 120 6.61 13.44 -3.31
CA ILE A 120 5.40 12.86 -3.90
C ILE A 120 5.72 11.55 -4.63
N PRO A 121 6.75 11.50 -5.51
CA PRO A 121 7.24 10.24 -6.06
C PRO A 121 7.53 9.19 -5.01
N ILE A 122 8.19 9.54 -3.89
CA ILE A 122 8.48 8.58 -2.81
C ILE A 122 7.19 8.02 -2.19
N ILE A 123 6.23 8.89 -1.85
CA ILE A 123 4.97 8.44 -1.21
C ILE A 123 4.20 7.52 -2.15
N HIS A 124 4.06 7.90 -3.41
CA HIS A 124 3.34 7.08 -4.39
C HIS A 124 4.08 5.77 -4.68
N SER A 125 5.40 5.80 -4.73
CA SER A 125 6.21 4.59 -4.87
C SER A 125 6.03 3.62 -3.70
N ALA A 126 5.95 4.14 -2.47
CA ALA A 126 5.64 3.34 -1.30
C ALA A 126 4.23 2.72 -1.41
N THR A 127 3.24 3.48 -1.90
CA THR A 127 1.88 2.97 -2.18
C THR A 127 1.89 1.79 -3.14
N GLU A 128 2.59 1.88 -4.27
CA GLU A 128 2.67 0.77 -5.22
C GLU A 128 3.44 -0.44 -4.66
N LEU A 129 4.51 -0.21 -3.90
CA LEU A 129 5.24 -1.30 -3.24
C LEU A 129 4.41 -2.00 -2.15
N VAL A 130 3.57 -1.27 -1.40
CA VAL A 130 2.61 -1.87 -0.46
C VAL A 130 1.68 -2.82 -1.22
N LYS A 131 1.09 -2.37 -2.33
CA LYS A 131 0.23 -3.22 -3.18
C LYS A 131 0.98 -4.46 -3.68
N TYR A 132 2.22 -4.29 -4.17
CA TYR A 132 3.07 -5.41 -4.58
C TYR A 132 3.31 -6.43 -3.45
N TYR A 133 3.79 -5.98 -2.29
CA TYR A 133 4.12 -6.88 -1.17
C TYR A 133 2.89 -7.61 -0.62
N SER A 134 1.69 -7.06 -0.83
CA SER A 134 0.41 -7.72 -0.54
C SER A 134 0.21 -8.97 -1.38
N VAL A 135 0.53 -8.88 -2.67
CA VAL A 135 0.33 -9.95 -3.64
C VAL A 135 1.31 -11.10 -3.39
N VAL A 136 2.57 -10.78 -3.08
CA VAL A 136 3.59 -11.78 -2.72
C VAL A 136 3.54 -12.21 -1.24
N LEU A 137 2.48 -11.82 -0.51
CA LEU A 137 2.21 -12.19 0.89
C LEU A 137 3.35 -11.88 1.87
N ASN A 138 4.05 -10.77 1.67
CA ASN A 138 5.18 -10.35 2.50
C ASN A 138 4.76 -9.30 3.55
N CYS A 139 4.06 -9.75 4.60
CA CYS A 139 3.51 -8.88 5.65
C CYS A 139 4.54 -7.94 6.32
N PRO A 140 5.77 -8.38 6.68
CA PRO A 140 6.77 -7.48 7.25
C PRO A 140 7.13 -6.32 6.31
N LYS A 141 7.28 -6.61 5.01
CA LYS A 141 7.58 -5.58 4.00
C LYS A 141 6.42 -4.62 3.78
N ILE A 142 5.17 -5.08 3.82
CA ILE A 142 3.99 -4.21 3.76
C ILE A 142 4.06 -3.19 4.90
N LYS A 143 4.23 -3.65 6.15
CA LYS A 143 4.29 -2.76 7.33
C LYS A 143 5.45 -1.78 7.25
N LEU A 144 6.66 -2.26 6.97
CA LEU A 144 7.85 -1.40 6.85
C LEU A 144 7.67 -0.33 5.77
N THR A 145 7.24 -0.73 4.57
CA THR A 145 7.05 0.20 3.44
C THR A 145 5.95 1.21 3.75
N PHE A 146 4.85 0.77 4.39
CA PHE A 146 3.77 1.66 4.81
C PHE A 146 4.21 2.69 5.85
N TYR A 147 4.96 2.29 6.89
CA TYR A 147 5.48 3.22 7.90
C TYR A 147 6.49 4.20 7.30
N GLU A 148 7.33 3.75 6.38
CA GLU A 148 8.24 4.62 5.64
C GLU A 148 7.46 5.64 4.79
N GLY A 149 6.47 5.19 4.01
CA GLY A 149 5.56 6.04 3.26
C GLY A 149 4.85 7.07 4.15
N LEU A 150 4.33 6.64 5.31
CA LEU A 150 3.71 7.54 6.29
C LEU A 150 4.70 8.60 6.82
N SER A 151 5.95 8.23 7.06
CA SER A 151 7.00 9.18 7.45
C SER A 151 7.19 10.26 6.37
N TYR A 152 7.20 9.87 5.10
CA TYR A 152 7.25 10.83 3.99
C TYR A 152 5.98 11.64 3.83
N THR A 153 4.79 11.11 4.10
CA THR A 153 3.56 11.94 4.14
C THR A 153 3.62 13.01 5.21
N ARG A 154 4.21 12.74 6.38
CA ARG A 154 4.41 13.76 7.43
C ARG A 154 5.40 14.84 6.99
N LYS A 155 6.51 14.42 6.36
CA LYS A 155 7.49 15.35 5.78
C LYS A 155 6.87 16.17 4.64
N CYS A 156 5.93 15.62 3.88
CA CYS A 156 5.22 16.33 2.80
C CYS A 156 4.58 17.62 3.33
N PHE A 157 3.80 17.54 4.42
CA PHE A 157 3.23 18.73 5.07
C PHE A 157 4.26 19.74 5.60
N LYS A 158 5.52 19.31 5.84
CA LYS A 158 6.60 20.24 6.21
C LYS A 158 7.03 21.07 4.99
N TYR A 159 7.10 20.45 3.81
CA TYR A 159 7.53 21.11 2.59
C TYR A 159 6.38 21.83 1.85
N TYR A 160 5.15 21.42 2.11
CA TYR A 160 3.91 22.03 1.62
C TYR A 160 3.06 22.50 2.81
N PRO A 161 3.51 23.53 3.57
CA PRO A 161 2.87 23.91 4.85
C PRO A 161 1.46 24.47 4.68
N ASP A 162 1.18 25.18 3.59
CA ASP A 162 -0.12 25.78 3.34
C ASP A 162 -1.13 24.79 2.73
N GLU A 163 -0.64 23.69 2.13
CA GLU A 163 -1.40 22.56 1.55
C GLU A 163 -2.76 22.93 0.93
N LYS A 164 -2.85 24.07 0.23
CA LYS A 164 -4.13 24.59 -0.29
C LYS A 164 -4.65 23.72 -1.43
N ASP A 165 -3.73 23.04 -2.08
CA ASP A 165 -3.86 22.19 -3.25
C ASP A 165 -4.07 20.71 -2.90
N GLY A 166 -4.00 20.33 -1.60
CA GLY A 166 -4.44 19.02 -1.11
C GLY A 166 -3.58 17.82 -1.52
N THR A 167 -2.45 18.03 -2.18
CA THR A 167 -1.57 17.00 -2.77
C THR A 167 -1.11 15.94 -1.75
N CYS A 168 -0.50 16.35 -0.63
CA CYS A 168 -0.08 15.46 0.45
C CYS A 168 -1.26 14.72 1.09
N PHE A 169 -2.44 15.35 1.22
CA PHE A 169 -3.65 14.66 1.69
C PHE A 169 -4.10 13.58 0.70
N LYS A 170 -4.09 13.86 -0.61
CA LYS A 170 -4.40 12.91 -1.67
C LYS A 170 -3.48 11.69 -1.60
N TYR A 171 -2.17 11.89 -1.66
CA TYR A 171 -1.21 10.76 -1.66
C TYR A 171 -1.20 10.00 -0.34
N LYS A 172 -1.48 10.67 0.79
CA LYS A 172 -1.70 9.98 2.07
C LYS A 172 -2.97 9.12 2.05
N ALA A 173 -4.07 9.59 1.46
CA ALA A 173 -5.30 8.80 1.33
C ALA A 173 -5.06 7.55 0.46
N LEU A 174 -4.35 7.69 -0.66
CA LEU A 174 -3.97 6.57 -1.53
C LEU A 174 -3.08 5.54 -0.78
N LEU A 175 -2.10 6.02 0.00
CA LEU A 175 -1.26 5.14 0.81
C LEU A 175 -2.08 4.38 1.87
N LEU A 176 -2.96 5.08 2.59
CA LEU A 176 -3.83 4.48 3.60
C LEU A 176 -4.77 3.43 2.99
N GLU A 177 -5.32 3.69 1.81
CA GLU A 177 -6.16 2.71 1.10
C GLU A 177 -5.38 1.48 0.65
N SER A 178 -4.16 1.67 0.11
CA SER A 178 -3.33 0.53 -0.27
C SER A 178 -3.06 -0.38 0.92
N PHE A 179 -2.78 0.22 2.09
CA PHE A 179 -2.60 -0.51 3.33
C PHE A 179 -3.90 -1.19 3.79
N PHE A 180 -5.03 -0.49 3.70
CA PHE A 180 -6.36 -0.98 4.07
C PHE A 180 -6.74 -2.28 3.35
N PHE A 181 -6.45 -2.40 2.04
CA PHE A 181 -6.75 -3.61 1.26
C PHE A 181 -5.61 -4.64 1.20
N SER A 182 -4.39 -4.26 1.58
CA SER A 182 -3.21 -5.14 1.57
C SER A 182 -3.15 -6.17 2.70
N HIS A 183 -3.82 -5.93 3.82
CA HIS A 183 -3.78 -6.80 4.99
C HIS A 183 -5.08 -7.61 5.10
N LYS A 184 -4.96 -8.94 5.01
CA LYS A 184 -5.99 -9.91 5.49
C LYS A 184 -6.11 -9.92 7.02
N VAL A 185 -5.37 -9.05 7.72
CA VAL A 185 -5.22 -9.01 9.18
C VAL A 185 -5.86 -7.71 9.67
N GLU A 186 -6.98 -7.86 10.36
CA GLU A 186 -7.66 -6.88 11.22
C GLU A 186 -7.59 -5.42 10.75
N ILE A 187 -8.57 -5.06 9.92
CA ILE A 187 -8.93 -3.66 9.72
C ILE A 187 -9.34 -3.08 11.07
N ASN A 188 -8.44 -2.32 11.69
CA ASN A 188 -8.74 -1.62 12.93
C ASN A 188 -9.58 -0.37 12.61
N ARG A 189 -10.64 -0.13 13.39
CA ARG A 189 -11.50 1.08 13.36
C ARG A 189 -10.70 2.39 13.27
N ILE A 190 -9.50 2.42 13.85
CA ILE A 190 -8.56 3.54 13.79
C ILE A 190 -8.07 3.81 12.35
N MET A 191 -7.65 2.78 11.62
CA MET A 191 -7.15 2.92 10.24
C MET A 191 -8.25 3.44 9.32
N ARG A 192 -9.47 2.91 9.48
CA ARG A 192 -10.64 3.41 8.78
C ARG A 192 -10.91 4.89 9.08
N LYS A 193 -10.90 5.28 10.36
CA LYS A 193 -11.09 6.69 10.76
C LYS A 193 -10.03 7.59 10.14
N TRP A 194 -8.77 7.14 10.10
CA TRP A 194 -7.69 7.87 9.43
C TRP A 194 -7.90 8.00 7.94
N LEU A 195 -8.27 6.93 7.24
CA LEU A 195 -8.56 6.95 5.81
C LEU A 195 -9.71 7.91 5.49
N VAL A 196 -10.85 7.77 6.19
CA VAL A 196 -12.03 8.63 5.98
C VAL A 196 -11.71 10.10 6.24
N ASN A 197 -11.04 10.41 7.35
CA ASN A 197 -10.70 11.80 7.67
C ASN A 197 -9.69 12.39 6.68
N THR A 198 -8.71 11.61 6.24
CA THR A 198 -7.72 12.06 5.26
C THR A 198 -8.37 12.27 3.90
N TYR A 199 -9.22 11.35 3.46
CA TYR A 199 -9.98 11.46 2.22
C TYR A 199 -10.90 12.70 2.21
N LYS A 200 -11.66 12.93 3.29
CA LYS A 200 -12.54 14.11 3.40
C LYS A 200 -11.78 15.42 3.25
N LYS A 201 -10.56 15.51 3.80
CA LYS A 201 -9.70 16.68 3.62
C LYS A 201 -9.20 16.79 2.18
N ALA A 202 -8.75 15.67 1.59
CA ALA A 202 -8.27 15.64 0.22
C ALA A 202 -9.35 16.08 -0.78
N ILE A 203 -10.57 15.54 -0.69
CA ILE A 203 -11.67 15.85 -1.62
C ILE A 203 -12.20 17.27 -1.44
N ALA A 204 -12.16 17.83 -0.22
CA ALA A 204 -12.54 19.22 0.02
C ALA A 204 -11.60 20.20 -0.71
N LEU A 205 -10.32 19.86 -0.81
CA LEU A 205 -9.30 20.66 -1.49
C LEU A 205 -9.18 20.31 -2.99
N MET A 206 -9.50 19.07 -3.37
CA MET A 206 -9.38 18.55 -4.73
C MET A 206 -10.67 17.83 -5.20
N PRO A 207 -11.82 18.53 -5.31
CA PRO A 207 -13.12 17.89 -5.54
C PRO A 207 -13.27 17.20 -6.90
N LYS A 208 -12.44 17.58 -7.89
CA LYS A 208 -12.48 17.03 -9.26
C LYS A 208 -11.36 16.03 -9.53
N ASP A 209 -10.62 15.60 -8.50
CA ASP A 209 -9.51 14.67 -8.69
C ASP A 209 -10.02 13.25 -8.99
N LYS A 210 -9.61 12.71 -10.16
CA LYS A 210 -10.06 11.41 -10.64
C LYS A 210 -9.58 10.25 -9.76
N MET A 211 -8.39 10.35 -9.16
CA MET A 211 -7.87 9.30 -8.28
C MET A 211 -8.67 9.25 -6.97
N LEU A 212 -9.04 10.41 -6.42
CA LEU A 212 -9.91 10.50 -5.25
C LEU A 212 -11.33 10.01 -5.55
N ALA A 213 -11.89 10.38 -6.70
CA ALA A 213 -13.21 9.87 -7.12
C ALA A 213 -13.20 8.33 -7.25
N PHE A 214 -12.17 7.77 -7.89
CA PHE A 214 -12.02 6.32 -7.99
C PHE A 214 -11.74 5.66 -6.63
N LEU A 215 -11.00 6.29 -5.73
CA LEU A 215 -10.81 5.80 -4.37
C LEU A 215 -12.15 5.59 -3.65
N ALA A 216 -13.05 6.57 -3.75
CA ALA A 216 -14.37 6.51 -3.16
C ALA A 216 -15.22 5.39 -3.77
N ALA A 217 -15.26 5.33 -5.12
CA ALA A 217 -15.97 4.28 -5.85
C ALA A 217 -15.46 2.88 -5.50
N LYS A 218 -14.13 2.73 -5.46
CA LYS A 218 -13.47 1.47 -5.10
C LYS A 218 -13.81 1.05 -3.68
N LEU A 219 -13.70 1.94 -2.70
CA LEU A 219 -14.05 1.64 -1.31
C LEU A 219 -15.52 1.26 -1.19
N GLY A 220 -16.43 2.09 -1.72
CA GLY A 220 -17.87 1.84 -1.68
C GLY A 220 -18.25 0.48 -2.27
N CYS A 221 -17.68 0.15 -3.44
CA CYS A 221 -17.97 -1.11 -4.11
C CYS A 221 -17.32 -2.32 -3.48
N GLU A 222 -16.05 -2.24 -3.07
CA GLU A 222 -15.43 -3.34 -2.34
C GLU A 222 -16.19 -3.64 -1.05
N PHE A 223 -16.68 -2.64 -0.30
CA PHE A 223 -17.52 -2.90 0.87
C PHE A 223 -18.85 -3.56 0.49
N LYS A 224 -19.61 -2.96 -0.44
CA LYS A 224 -20.92 -3.47 -0.87
C LYS A 224 -20.84 -4.92 -1.37
N LEU A 225 -19.96 -5.19 -2.33
CA LEU A 225 -19.79 -6.52 -2.94
C LEU A 225 -19.30 -7.57 -1.92
N GLN A 226 -18.55 -7.14 -0.91
CA GLN A 226 -18.05 -8.02 0.15
C GLN A 226 -19.06 -8.36 1.25
N THR A 227 -20.14 -7.56 1.36
CA THR A 227 -21.23 -7.73 2.32
C THR A 227 -22.46 -8.42 1.75
N GLU A 228 -22.76 -8.22 0.46
CA GLU A 228 -23.95 -8.80 -0.19
C GLU A 228 -23.90 -10.33 -0.26
N ASN A 229 -22.70 -10.91 -0.33
CA ASN A 229 -22.49 -12.37 -0.40
C ASN A 229 -22.26 -13.02 0.97
N LYS A 230 -22.63 -12.37 2.08
CA LYS A 230 -22.39 -12.86 3.44
C LYS A 230 -23.69 -12.94 4.24
N ASN A 231 -23.82 -14.02 5.02
CA ASN A 231 -24.93 -14.20 5.96
C ASN A 231 -25.00 -13.02 6.95
N PHE A 232 -26.20 -12.72 7.46
CA PHE A 232 -26.49 -11.55 8.30
C PHE A 232 -25.46 -11.28 9.41
N PHE A 233 -25.04 -12.32 10.14
CA PHE A 233 -24.05 -12.19 11.21
C PHE A 233 -22.67 -11.74 10.71
N MET A 234 -22.18 -12.36 9.61
CA MET A 234 -20.92 -11.99 8.98
C MET A 234 -20.99 -10.59 8.35
N ARG A 235 -22.17 -10.19 7.87
CA ARG A 235 -22.44 -8.84 7.39
C ARG A 235 -22.31 -7.83 8.53
N LYS A 236 -22.95 -8.07 9.68
CA LYS A 236 -22.87 -7.21 10.87
C LYS A 236 -21.46 -7.11 11.45
N ILE A 237 -20.72 -8.22 11.51
CA ILE A 237 -19.31 -8.22 11.90
C ILE A 237 -18.51 -7.35 10.92
N LYS A 238 -18.64 -7.57 9.60
CA LYS A 238 -17.96 -6.71 8.63
C LYS A 238 -18.37 -5.25 8.78
N GLU A 239 -19.63 -4.94 8.98
CA GLU A 239 -20.10 -3.55 9.19
C GLU A 239 -19.47 -2.91 10.44
N LEU A 240 -19.19 -3.69 11.49
CA LEU A 240 -18.52 -3.19 12.69
C LEU A 240 -17.05 -2.82 12.42
N TYR A 241 -16.32 -3.67 11.70
CA TYR A 241 -14.89 -3.50 11.40
C TYR A 241 -14.63 -2.54 10.24
N MET A 242 -15.42 -2.66 9.17
CA MET A 242 -15.28 -1.94 7.91
C MET A 242 -16.23 -0.75 7.77
N GLY A 243 -17.33 -0.73 8.52
CA GLY A 243 -18.34 0.32 8.52
C GLY A 243 -19.69 -0.03 7.94
N PRO A 244 -20.72 0.79 8.23
CA PRO A 244 -22.01 0.65 7.56
C PRO A 244 -21.82 0.75 6.04
N VAL A 245 -22.37 -0.23 5.34
CA VAL A 245 -22.54 -0.18 3.90
C VAL A 245 -23.59 0.89 3.62
N VAL A 246 -23.36 1.74 2.63
CA VAL A 246 -24.41 2.61 2.14
C VAL A 246 -25.41 1.71 1.40
N GLU A 247 -26.57 1.47 2.02
CA GLU A 247 -27.54 0.45 1.58
C GLU A 247 -28.03 0.65 0.14
N ASN A 248 -27.83 1.83 -0.45
CA ASN A 248 -28.20 2.17 -1.84
C ASN A 248 -27.00 2.61 -2.72
N TYR A 249 -25.77 2.23 -2.40
CA TYR A 249 -24.62 2.62 -3.24
C TYR A 249 -24.69 1.95 -4.62
N ASN A 250 -24.83 2.73 -5.69
CA ASN A 250 -24.90 2.20 -7.06
C ASN A 250 -23.50 2.05 -7.67
N CYS A 251 -22.92 0.86 -7.52
CA CYS A 251 -21.58 0.56 -8.01
C CYS A 251 -21.40 0.72 -9.51
N LYS A 252 -22.38 0.25 -10.30
CA LYS A 252 -22.33 0.37 -11.76
C LYS A 252 -22.26 1.84 -12.16
N GLN A 253 -23.18 2.66 -11.65
CA GLN A 253 -23.27 4.08 -12.01
C GLN A 253 -22.01 4.86 -11.62
N GLU A 254 -21.52 4.65 -10.40
CA GLU A 254 -20.34 5.34 -9.87
C GLU A 254 -19.07 4.99 -10.65
N LEU A 255 -18.90 3.70 -11.02
CA LEU A 255 -17.75 3.27 -11.83
C LEU A 255 -17.87 3.74 -13.29
N LEU A 256 -19.07 3.72 -13.88
CA LEU A 256 -19.29 4.19 -15.25
C LEU A 256 -19.02 5.69 -15.39
N ALA A 257 -19.34 6.51 -14.38
CA ALA A 257 -19.03 7.94 -14.36
C ALA A 257 -17.53 8.23 -14.50
N ILE A 258 -16.67 7.27 -14.14
CA ILE A 258 -15.20 7.40 -14.14
C ILE A 258 -14.57 6.80 -15.42
N LYS A 259 -15.33 6.09 -16.26
CA LYS A 259 -14.84 5.32 -17.41
C LYS A 259 -13.97 6.13 -18.39
N GLY A 260 -14.28 7.41 -18.62
CA GLY A 260 -13.53 8.28 -19.52
C GLY A 260 -12.14 8.69 -19.02
N GLY A 261 -11.76 8.34 -17.79
CA GLY A 261 -10.51 8.76 -17.15
C GLY A 261 -9.67 7.63 -16.57
N VAL A 262 -9.86 6.38 -17.03
CA VAL A 262 -9.24 5.18 -16.42
C VAL A 262 -7.71 5.23 -16.41
N LYS A 263 -7.09 5.80 -17.46
CA LYS A 263 -5.64 6.02 -17.57
C LYS A 263 -5.07 6.93 -16.47
N ASP A 264 -5.90 7.83 -15.94
CA ASP A 264 -5.49 8.85 -14.97
C ASP A 264 -5.73 8.43 -13.51
N LEU A 265 -6.20 7.20 -13.28
CA LEU A 265 -6.60 6.75 -11.93
C LEU A 265 -5.41 6.39 -11.02
N GLY A 266 -4.18 6.42 -11.54
CA GLY A 266 -2.99 6.10 -10.75
C GLY A 266 -2.98 4.65 -10.24
N THR A 267 -3.68 3.75 -10.93
CA THR A 267 -3.62 2.31 -10.69
C THR A 267 -3.61 1.55 -12.01
N TYR A 268 -3.40 0.25 -11.95
CA TYR A 268 -3.53 -0.64 -13.09
C TYR A 268 -4.96 -0.62 -13.61
N GLU A 269 -5.16 -0.28 -14.89
CA GLU A 269 -6.49 -0.14 -15.52
C GLU A 269 -7.36 -1.39 -15.35
N GLY A 270 -6.73 -2.58 -15.39
CA GLY A 270 -7.45 -3.83 -15.19
C GLY A 270 -8.07 -3.97 -13.81
N GLU A 271 -7.60 -3.26 -12.77
CA GLU A 271 -8.29 -3.22 -11.48
C GLU A 271 -9.65 -2.51 -11.57
N TYR A 272 -9.71 -1.40 -12.32
CA TYR A 272 -10.96 -0.67 -12.54
C TYR A 272 -11.97 -1.55 -13.29
N TYR A 273 -11.55 -2.13 -14.41
CA TYR A 273 -12.43 -2.95 -15.24
C TYR A 273 -12.86 -4.24 -14.54
N TYR A 274 -11.98 -4.83 -13.72
CA TYR A 274 -12.33 -5.98 -12.88
C TYR A 274 -13.41 -5.63 -11.85
N LEU A 275 -13.30 -4.47 -11.19
CA LEU A 275 -14.31 -4.02 -10.23
C LEU A 275 -15.64 -3.70 -10.91
N LEU A 276 -15.60 -3.06 -12.09
CA LEU A 276 -16.78 -2.79 -12.91
C LEU A 276 -17.49 -4.09 -13.33
N ALA A 277 -16.75 -5.10 -13.75
CA ALA A 277 -17.31 -6.40 -14.09
C ALA A 277 -18.05 -7.04 -12.91
N LYS A 278 -17.46 -7.01 -11.70
CA LYS A 278 -18.13 -7.53 -10.50
C LYS A 278 -19.42 -6.78 -10.19
N ALA A 279 -19.45 -5.46 -10.36
CA ALA A 279 -20.66 -4.66 -10.18
C ALA A 279 -21.75 -5.04 -11.19
N LEU A 280 -21.38 -5.19 -12.47
CA LEU A 280 -22.30 -5.58 -13.54
C LEU A 280 -22.90 -6.98 -13.32
N VAL A 281 -22.09 -7.96 -12.89
CA VAL A 281 -22.57 -9.31 -12.56
C VAL A 281 -23.57 -9.30 -11.41
N ASN A 282 -23.30 -8.55 -10.34
CA ASN A 282 -24.23 -8.44 -9.20
C ASN A 282 -25.60 -7.86 -9.61
N GLU A 283 -25.65 -7.10 -10.69
CA GLU A 283 -26.88 -6.53 -11.26
C GLU A 283 -27.45 -7.35 -12.44
N GLY A 284 -26.88 -8.52 -12.75
CA GLY A 284 -27.36 -9.41 -13.82
C GLY A 284 -26.94 -9.03 -15.25
N PHE A 285 -26.08 -8.02 -15.43
CA PHE A 285 -25.58 -7.57 -16.73
C PHE A 285 -24.35 -8.39 -17.19
N TYR A 286 -24.52 -9.69 -17.40
CA TYR A 286 -23.41 -10.62 -17.69
C TYR A 286 -22.62 -10.29 -18.97
N ASN A 287 -23.30 -9.92 -20.07
CA ASN A 287 -22.63 -9.61 -21.33
C ASN A 287 -21.75 -8.35 -21.22
N GLU A 288 -22.24 -7.30 -20.56
CA GLU A 288 -21.45 -6.10 -20.27
C GLU A 288 -20.27 -6.43 -19.34
N ALA A 289 -20.46 -7.33 -18.37
CA ALA A 289 -19.40 -7.77 -17.48
C ALA A 289 -18.29 -8.51 -18.22
N ILE A 290 -18.63 -9.38 -19.18
CA ILE A 290 -17.63 -10.07 -20.03
C ILE A 290 -16.81 -9.05 -20.82
N VAL A 291 -17.44 -8.05 -21.43
CA VAL A 291 -16.74 -6.97 -22.14
C VAL A 291 -15.79 -6.22 -21.20
N ALA A 292 -16.22 -5.91 -19.97
CA ALA A 292 -15.36 -5.30 -18.97
C ALA A 292 -14.17 -6.21 -18.60
N LEU A 293 -14.37 -7.52 -18.44
CA LEU A 293 -13.27 -8.46 -18.15
C LEU A 293 -12.29 -8.59 -19.31
N ILE A 294 -12.76 -8.60 -20.56
CA ILE A 294 -11.88 -8.58 -21.75
C ILE A 294 -11.00 -7.33 -21.73
N ASN A 295 -11.59 -6.15 -21.45
CA ASN A 295 -10.82 -4.92 -21.30
C ASN A 295 -9.80 -5.01 -20.14
N ALA A 296 -10.16 -5.66 -19.03
CA ALA A 296 -9.24 -5.88 -17.92
C ALA A 296 -8.05 -6.80 -18.28
N ARG A 297 -8.26 -7.79 -19.15
CA ARG A 297 -7.21 -8.72 -19.62
C ARG A 297 -6.26 -8.10 -20.63
N ASN A 298 -6.74 -7.14 -21.42
CA ASN A 298 -5.94 -6.46 -22.44
C ASN A 298 -4.94 -5.44 -21.85
N GLY A 299 -4.99 -5.17 -20.54
CA GLY A 299 -4.03 -4.32 -19.86
C GLY A 299 -2.61 -4.93 -19.82
N PRO A 300 -1.56 -4.09 -19.74
CA PRO A 300 -0.17 -4.56 -19.72
C PRO A 300 0.15 -5.34 -18.43
N VAL A 301 0.72 -6.54 -18.59
CA VAL A 301 1.11 -7.43 -17.49
C VAL A 301 2.61 -7.36 -17.28
N VAL A 302 3.05 -6.47 -16.39
CA VAL A 302 4.47 -6.08 -16.22
C VAL A 302 5.06 -6.53 -14.89
N ASP A 303 4.24 -6.70 -13.87
CA ASP A 303 4.66 -6.86 -12.47
C ASP A 303 3.81 -7.93 -11.74
N ALA A 304 4.14 -8.27 -10.50
CA ALA A 304 3.41 -9.31 -9.78
C ALA A 304 1.94 -8.93 -9.51
N LYS A 305 1.69 -7.63 -9.29
CA LYS A 305 0.34 -7.09 -9.04
C LYS A 305 -0.56 -7.27 -10.26
N THR A 306 -0.10 -6.84 -11.43
CA THR A 306 -0.80 -6.98 -12.71
C THR A 306 -0.99 -8.44 -13.09
N ARG A 307 0.01 -9.32 -12.87
CA ARG A 307 -0.13 -10.78 -13.04
C ARG A 307 -1.23 -11.36 -12.16
N HIS A 308 -1.26 -10.98 -10.88
CA HIS A 308 -2.27 -11.45 -9.93
C HIS A 308 -3.68 -10.96 -10.26
N THR A 309 -3.81 -9.69 -10.66
CA THR A 309 -5.09 -9.14 -11.12
C THR A 309 -5.56 -9.83 -12.41
N ASN A 310 -4.67 -10.05 -13.38
CA ASN A 310 -5.01 -10.74 -14.62
C ASN A 310 -5.48 -12.19 -14.36
N LYS A 311 -4.81 -12.91 -13.44
CA LYS A 311 -5.26 -14.23 -12.98
C LYS A 311 -6.67 -14.19 -12.38
N LYS A 312 -6.97 -13.24 -11.48
CA LYS A 312 -8.32 -13.08 -10.91
C LYS A 312 -9.38 -12.74 -11.96
N VAL A 313 -9.02 -11.92 -12.94
CA VAL A 313 -9.92 -11.58 -14.06
C VAL A 313 -10.24 -12.84 -14.85
N GLN A 314 -9.26 -13.68 -15.15
CA GLN A 314 -9.46 -14.95 -15.85
C GLN A 314 -10.34 -15.91 -15.05
N GLU A 315 -10.04 -16.13 -13.76
CA GLU A 315 -10.85 -16.99 -12.88
C GLU A 315 -12.31 -16.50 -12.81
N TYR A 316 -12.52 -15.18 -12.79
CA TYR A 316 -13.86 -14.62 -12.73
C TYR A 316 -14.61 -14.69 -14.07
N LEU A 317 -13.89 -14.56 -15.19
CA LEU A 317 -14.44 -14.78 -16.53
C LEU A 317 -14.93 -16.22 -16.70
N GLU A 318 -14.12 -17.19 -16.30
CA GLU A 318 -14.49 -18.62 -16.31
C GLU A 318 -15.71 -18.87 -15.42
N LYS A 319 -15.75 -18.26 -14.22
CA LYS A 319 -16.91 -18.36 -13.33
C LYS A 319 -18.20 -17.83 -13.98
N ILE A 320 -18.16 -16.67 -14.62
CA ILE A 320 -19.34 -16.10 -15.30
C ILE A 320 -19.78 -17.01 -16.44
N TYR A 321 -18.83 -17.54 -17.21
CA TYR A 321 -19.12 -18.46 -18.30
C TYR A 321 -19.87 -19.70 -17.81
N LEU A 322 -19.39 -20.33 -16.74
CA LEU A 322 -20.04 -21.50 -16.12
C LEU A 322 -21.44 -21.17 -15.58
N ILE A 323 -21.64 -19.99 -14.96
CA ILE A 323 -22.97 -19.53 -14.51
C ILE A 323 -23.94 -19.40 -15.68
N GLN A 324 -23.49 -18.82 -16.81
CA GLN A 324 -24.36 -18.63 -17.98
C GLN A 324 -24.73 -19.95 -18.68
N HIS A 325 -23.88 -20.98 -18.56
CA HIS A 325 -24.09 -22.27 -19.23
C HIS A 325 -24.63 -23.37 -18.29
N GLY A 326 -24.93 -23.03 -17.04
CA GLY A 326 -25.62 -23.94 -16.09
C GLY A 326 -24.73 -24.98 -15.42
N ASP A 327 -23.41 -24.79 -15.44
CA ASP A 327 -22.43 -25.73 -14.90
C ASP A 327 -22.04 -25.43 -13.43
N LEU A 328 -22.78 -24.55 -12.73
CA LEU A 328 -22.52 -24.10 -11.34
C LEU A 328 -23.78 -23.89 -10.48
#